data_AF-A0A359E2L5-F1
#
_entry.id   AF-A0A359E2L5-F1
#
_cell.length_a   1.000
_cell.length_b   1.000
_cell.length_c   1.000
_cell.angle_alpha   90.00
_cell.angle_beta   90.00
_cell.angle_gamma   90.00
#
_symmetry.space_group_name_H-M   'P 1'
#
loop_
_entity.id
_entity.type
_entity.pdbx_description
1 polymer ?
#
loop_
_entity_poly.entity_id
_entity_poly.type
_entity_poly.pdbx_seq_one_letter_code
_entity_poly.pdbx_strand_id
1 'polypeptide(L)' 'TSWIDKRLWVEEYIGDKAYKRLILSHHKNLVNGDYIIDDRTARGVDKFEGTHIHFAQEGFENWEKVLDYFKQVKAEL' A
#
# COMPACT_ATOMS: atom_id res chain seq x y z
N THR A 1 -15.48 -9.34 8.85
CA THR A 1 -15.04 -9.95 7.58
C THR A 1 -13.86 -10.85 7.87
N SER A 2 -13.97 -12.10 7.44
CA SER A 2 -12.97 -13.14 7.63
C SER A 2 -11.73 -12.85 6.76
N TRP A 3 -10.56 -13.40 7.13
CA TRP A 3 -9.35 -13.32 6.31
C TRP A 3 -9.56 -13.87 4.89
N ILE A 4 -10.50 -14.82 4.74
CA ILE A 4 -10.90 -15.43 3.47
C ILE A 4 -11.54 -14.39 2.54
N ASP A 5 -12.41 -13.52 3.05
CA ASP A 5 -13.11 -12.51 2.23
C ASP A 5 -12.11 -11.57 1.57
N LYS A 6 -11.06 -11.18 2.31
CA LYS A 6 -9.97 -10.34 1.79
C LYS A 6 -9.17 -11.05 0.70
N ARG A 7 -8.87 -12.34 0.89
CA ARG A 7 -8.15 -13.15 -0.09
C ARG A 7 -8.95 -13.28 -1.39
N LEU A 8 -10.24 -13.60 -1.28
CA LEU A 8 -11.15 -13.75 -2.42
C LEU A 8 -11.33 -12.43 -3.18
N TRP A 9 -11.50 -11.32 -2.47
CA TRP A 9 -11.61 -10.00 -3.11
C TRP A 9 -10.34 -9.64 -3.91
N VAL A 10 -9.16 -9.88 -3.35
CA VAL A 10 -7.88 -9.62 -4.05
C VAL A 10 -7.73 -10.48 -5.29
N GLU A 11 -8.11 -11.75 -5.20
CA GLU A 11 -8.09 -12.68 -6.34
C GLU A 11 -9.04 -12.21 -7.46
N GLU A 12 -10.27 -11.83 -7.13
CA GLU A 12 -11.28 -11.40 -8.11
C GLU A 12 -10.91 -10.09 -8.82
N TYR A 13 -10.47 -9.08 -8.08
CA TYR A 13 -10.33 -7.72 -8.63
C TYR A 13 -8.90 -7.35 -9.04
N ILE A 14 -7.87 -8.01 -8.50
CA ILE A 14 -6.46 -7.74 -8.84
C ILE A 14 -5.84 -8.89 -9.63
N GLY A 15 -6.28 -10.13 -9.40
CA GLY A 15 -5.88 -11.32 -10.16
C GLY A 15 -4.37 -11.58 -10.10
N ASP A 16 -3.80 -11.93 -11.26
CA ASP A 16 -2.40 -12.36 -11.40
C ASP A 16 -1.38 -11.37 -10.83
N LYS A 17 -1.68 -10.06 -10.85
CA LYS A 17 -0.80 -9.02 -10.30
C LYS A 17 -0.61 -9.14 -8.78
N ALA A 18 -1.54 -9.80 -8.08
CA ALA A 18 -1.48 -10.03 -6.64
C ALA A 18 -1.20 -11.49 -6.26
N TYR A 19 -1.00 -12.39 -7.23
CA TYR A 19 -0.72 -13.80 -6.96
C TYR A 19 0.51 -13.95 -6.05
N LYS A 20 0.33 -14.63 -4.89
CA LYS A 20 1.33 -14.81 -3.83
C LYS A 20 1.92 -13.49 -3.25
N ARG A 21 1.18 -12.38 -3.33
CA ARG A 21 1.62 -11.06 -2.82
C ARG A 21 0.74 -10.49 -1.70
N LEU A 22 -0.33 -11.18 -1.31
CA LEU A 22 -1.18 -10.75 -0.19
C LEU A 22 -0.51 -11.08 1.15
N ILE A 23 -0.18 -10.05 1.92
CA ILE A 23 0.30 -10.15 3.30
C ILE A 23 -0.81 -9.69 4.25
N LEU A 24 -1.20 -10.55 5.19
CA LEU A 24 -2.19 -10.23 6.22
C LEU A 24 -1.47 -10.03 7.56
N SER A 25 -1.41 -8.78 8.04
CA SER A 25 -0.75 -8.44 9.30
C SER A 25 -1.49 -7.33 10.04
N HIS A 26 -1.41 -7.37 11.36
CA HIS A 26 -1.85 -6.27 12.24
C HIS A 26 -0.74 -5.23 12.49
N HIS A 27 0.52 -5.57 12.24
CA HIS A 27 1.69 -4.71 12.48
C HIS A 27 2.41 -4.48 11.16
N LYS A 28 2.13 -3.33 10.53
CA LYS A 28 2.65 -3.03 9.18
C LYS A 28 4.13 -2.65 9.19
N ASN A 29 4.64 -2.14 10.31
CA ASN A 29 6.06 -1.87 10.51
C ASN A 29 6.96 -3.11 10.40
N LEU A 30 6.42 -4.32 10.47
CA LEU A 30 7.19 -5.56 10.32
C LEU A 30 7.35 -5.99 8.85
N VAL A 31 6.63 -5.34 7.93
CA VAL A 31 6.80 -5.56 6.49
C VAL A 31 7.97 -4.70 6.04
N ASN A 32 8.99 -5.30 5.46
CA ASN A 32 10.10 -4.56 4.85
C ASN A 32 9.71 -4.14 3.43
N GLY A 33 9.86 -2.85 3.12
CA GLY A 33 9.62 -2.31 1.79
C GLY A 33 9.92 -0.81 1.72
N ASP A 34 10.16 -0.31 0.51
CA ASP A 34 10.53 1.09 0.29
C ASP A 34 9.35 2.06 0.46
N TYR A 35 8.12 1.59 0.23
CA TYR A 35 6.91 2.40 0.27
C TYR A 35 5.73 1.65 0.91
N ILE A 36 4.88 2.41 1.60
CA ILE A 36 3.54 1.97 2.02
C ILE A 36 2.51 3.04 1.67
N ILE A 37 1.41 2.63 1.03
CA ILE A 37 0.26 3.50 0.74
C ILE A 37 -0.86 3.09 1.71
N ASP A 38 -1.18 3.95 2.67
CA ASP A 38 -2.20 3.67 3.70
C ASP A 38 -2.92 4.98 4.07
N ASP A 39 -4.22 4.90 4.33
CA ASP A 39 -5.07 6.03 4.72
C ASP A 39 -4.91 6.42 6.20
N ARG A 40 -4.17 5.63 6.98
CA ARG A 40 -4.01 5.83 8.42
C ARG A 40 -2.56 5.76 8.84
N THR A 41 -2.29 6.33 10.01
CA THR A 41 -1.02 6.23 10.74
C THR A 41 -1.02 5.11 11.78
N ALA A 42 -2.13 4.39 11.94
CA ALA A 42 -2.28 3.36 12.97
C ALA A 42 -1.68 2.01 12.57
N ARG A 43 -1.57 1.09 13.55
CA ARG A 43 -1.17 -0.32 13.33
C ARG A 43 0.24 -0.47 12.76
N GLY A 44 1.16 0.38 13.22
CA GLY A 44 2.57 0.36 12.84
C GLY A 44 2.86 1.01 11.50
N VAL A 45 1.92 1.74 10.90
CA VAL A 45 2.24 2.55 9.70
C VAL A 45 3.11 3.74 10.07
N ASP A 46 2.86 4.36 11.22
CA ASP A 46 3.69 5.41 11.84
C ASP A 46 5.15 4.99 12.11
N LYS A 47 5.42 3.68 12.10
CA LYS A 47 6.73 3.08 12.35
C LYS A 47 7.27 2.30 11.16
N PHE A 48 6.65 2.43 9.99
CA PHE A 48 7.16 1.80 8.77
C PHE A 48 8.49 2.45 8.39
N GLU A 49 9.52 1.63 8.10
CA GLU A 49 10.89 2.13 7.87
C GLU A 49 11.04 2.85 6.52
N GLY A 50 10.24 2.45 5.52
CA GLY A 50 10.20 3.12 4.23
C GLY A 50 9.32 4.38 4.23
N THR A 51 8.98 4.85 3.03
CA THR A 51 8.18 6.07 2.85
C THR A 51 6.68 5.78 2.99
N HIS A 52 6.00 6.47 3.90
CA HIS A 52 4.54 6.44 4.01
C HIS A 52 3.90 7.46 3.07
N ILE A 53 3.16 6.97 2.08
CA ILE A 53 2.25 7.75 1.25
C ILE A 53 0.87 7.75 1.95
N HIS A 54 0.51 8.87 2.57
CA HIS A 54 -0.74 9.00 3.33
C HIS A 54 -1.91 9.24 2.35
N PHE A 55 -2.58 8.16 1.95
CA PHE A 55 -3.61 8.21 0.92
C PHE A 55 -4.84 9.00 1.37
N ALA A 56 -5.48 9.68 0.41
CA ALA A 56 -6.62 10.58 0.63
C ALA A 56 -6.31 11.78 1.55
N GLN A 57 -5.04 12.18 1.64
CA GLN A 57 -4.58 13.42 2.28
C GLN A 57 -4.01 14.38 1.23
N GLU A 58 -3.70 15.61 1.66
CA GLU A 58 -3.09 16.64 0.82
C GLU A 58 -1.81 16.10 0.13
N GLY A 59 -1.76 16.27 -1.20
CA GLY A 59 -0.68 15.77 -2.05
C GLY A 59 -0.87 14.34 -2.57
N PHE A 60 -1.69 13.51 -1.91
CA PHE A 60 -1.99 12.13 -2.30
C PHE A 60 -3.50 11.84 -2.22
N GLU A 61 -4.31 12.74 -2.74
CA GLU A 61 -5.77 12.72 -2.59
C GLU A 61 -6.43 11.52 -3.29
N ASN A 62 -5.77 10.97 -4.30
CA ASN A 62 -6.29 9.89 -5.13
C ASN A 62 -5.16 9.09 -5.81
N TRP A 63 -5.54 8.06 -6.56
CA TRP A 63 -4.60 7.18 -7.27
C TRP A 63 -3.80 7.89 -8.37
N GLU A 64 -4.36 8.91 -9.04
CA GLU A 64 -3.64 9.65 -10.08
C GLU A 64 -2.42 10.36 -9.48
N LYS A 65 -2.59 11.00 -8.31
CA LYS A 65 -1.49 11.66 -7.58
C LYS A 65 -0.41 10.68 -7.14
N VAL A 66 -0.80 9.51 -6.64
CA VAL A 66 0.16 8.45 -6.28
C VAL A 66 0.94 7.99 -7.52
N LEU A 67 0.27 7.81 -8.66
CA LEU A 67 0.93 7.38 -9.89
C LEU A 67 1.86 8.45 -10.44
N ASP A 68 1.49 9.74 -10.37
CA ASP A 68 2.33 10.85 -10.82
C ASP A 68 3.60 10.98 -9.98
N TYR A 69 3.52 10.78 -8.66
CA TYR A 69 4.68 10.67 -7.79
C TYR A 69 5.64 9.57 -8.26
N PHE A 70 5.16 8.35 -8.51
CA PHE A 70 6.04 7.26 -8.95
C PHE A 70 6.59 7.45 -10.37
N LYS A 71 5.90 8.18 -11.25
CA LYS A 71 6.47 8.57 -12.57
C LYS A 71 7.66 9.50 -12.40
N GLN A 72 7.58 10.46 -11.46
CA GLN A 72 8.67 11.38 -11.17
C GLN A 72 9.87 10.65 -10.54
N VAL A 73 9.64 9.82 -9.52
CA VAL A 73 10.70 8.98 -8.91
C VAL A 73 11.39 8.12 -9.97
N LYS A 74 10.64 7.53 -10.90
CA LYS A 74 11.23 6.74 -12.00
C LYS A 74 12.05 7.58 -12.98
N ALA A 75 11.69 8.84 -13.22
CA ALA A 75 12.44 9.72 -14.12
C ALA A 75 13.78 10.18 -13.55
N GLU A 76 13.94 10.08 -12.22
CA GLU A 76 15.16 10.44 -11.50
C GLU A 76 16.14 9.26 -11.31
N LEU A 77 15.73 8.05 -11.71
CA LEU A 77 16.53 6.81 -11.74
C LEU A 77 17.10 6.54 -13.14
#